data_AF-A0A497SHI1-F1
#
_entry.id   AF-A0A497SHI1-F1
#
_cell.length_a   1.000
_cell.length_b   1.000
_cell.length_c   1.000
_cell.angle_alpha   90.00
_cell.angle_beta   90.00
_cell.angle_gamma   90.00
#
_symmetry.space_group_name_H-M   'P 1'
#
loop_
_entity.id
_entity.type
_entity.pdbx_description
1 polymer ?
#
loop_
_entity_poly.entity_id
_entity_poly.type
_entity_poly.pdbx_seq_one_letter_code
_entity_poly.pdbx_strand_id
1 'polypeptide(L)'
;MKFFDFHVHSAFSEGESSLEELASMAKKLGYKGICFTAYPLSKNEEGILKAEIERVKKAVGIEIWLGYEARNLRELKKLAKRRREFDVLLVRGGDIRLNRVACEMPEVDILTHPEFQRQDPGLDHVGIKLAAKNRVAIEINFREILFSTKRTRSLILKNIAQNIRLAKKYKAPIIV
;
A
#
# COMPACT_ATOMS: atom_id res chain seq x y z
N MET A 1 1.48 -11.91 -19.25
CA MET A 1 1.14 -10.71 -18.46
C MET A 1 2.22 -10.52 -17.40
N LYS A 2 2.60 -9.29 -17.04
CA LYS A 2 3.59 -9.04 -15.96
C LYS A 2 2.83 -8.72 -14.68
N PHE A 3 3.19 -9.33 -13.56
CA PHE A 3 2.58 -9.11 -12.25
C PHE A 3 3.54 -8.43 -11.29
N PHE A 4 2.99 -7.60 -10.41
CA PHE A 4 3.72 -6.83 -9.43
C PHE A 4 2.95 -6.82 -8.11
N ASP A 5 3.65 -6.85 -6.99
CA ASP A 5 3.09 -6.67 -5.65
C ASP A 5 3.62 -5.36 -5.08
N PHE A 6 2.73 -4.45 -4.68
CA PHE A 6 3.09 -3.09 -4.27
C PHE A 6 3.09 -2.87 -2.75
N HIS A 7 2.69 -3.86 -1.96
CA HIS A 7 2.49 -3.69 -0.52
C HIS A 7 3.16 -4.83 0.28
N VAL A 8 4.48 -4.93 0.16
CA VAL A 8 5.27 -5.97 0.82
C VAL A 8 6.07 -5.38 1.99
N HIS A 9 5.79 -5.84 3.20
CA HIS A 9 6.57 -5.50 4.40
C HIS A 9 7.67 -6.53 4.68
N SER A 10 8.87 -6.03 4.99
CA SER A 10 10.03 -6.83 5.41
C SER A 10 10.41 -6.57 6.87
N ALA A 11 11.46 -7.23 7.34
CA ALA A 11 12.11 -6.99 8.64
C ALA A 11 12.57 -5.54 8.88
N PHE A 12 12.67 -4.70 7.84
CA PHE A 12 12.89 -3.25 7.98
C PHE A 12 11.64 -2.49 8.43
N SER A 13 10.50 -3.18 8.60
CA SER A 13 9.19 -2.60 8.89
C SER A 13 8.38 -3.52 9.82
N GLU A 14 7.18 -3.93 9.43
CA GLU A 14 6.28 -4.78 10.22
C GLU A 14 6.36 -6.27 9.87
N GLY A 15 7.22 -6.67 8.92
CA GLY A 15 7.43 -8.06 8.52
C GLY A 15 8.56 -8.75 9.28
N GLU A 16 8.67 -10.07 9.12
CA GLU A 16 9.74 -10.87 9.74
C GLU A 16 10.82 -11.31 8.73
N SER A 17 10.43 -11.45 7.45
CA SER A 17 11.33 -11.90 6.39
C SER A 17 12.28 -10.81 5.92
N SER A 18 13.49 -11.20 5.57
CA SER A 18 14.47 -10.36 4.89
C SER A 18 14.01 -9.96 3.48
N LEU A 19 14.62 -8.92 2.92
CA LEU A 19 14.34 -8.50 1.53
C LEU A 19 14.67 -9.63 0.53
N GLU A 20 15.73 -10.38 0.79
CA GLU A 20 16.19 -11.46 -0.10
C GLU A 20 15.22 -12.64 -0.11
N GLU A 21 14.68 -13.04 1.05
CA GLU A 21 13.65 -14.08 1.14
C GLU A 21 12.37 -13.67 0.40
N LEU A 22 11.91 -12.44 0.61
CA LEU A 22 10.71 -11.90 -0.04
C LEU A 22 10.89 -11.80 -1.56
N ALA A 23 12.03 -11.25 -2.02
CA ALA A 23 12.34 -11.15 -3.44
C ALA A 23 12.46 -12.53 -4.10
N SER A 24 13.11 -13.49 -3.45
CA SER A 24 13.26 -14.86 -3.94
C SER A 24 11.90 -15.57 -4.03
N MET A 25 11.05 -15.40 -3.02
CA MET A 25 9.69 -15.94 -3.02
C MET A 25 8.84 -15.30 -4.12
N ALA A 26 8.88 -13.98 -4.26
CA ALA A 26 8.15 -13.27 -5.31
C ALA A 26 8.56 -13.76 -6.72
N LYS A 27 9.85 -13.93 -6.96
CA LYS A 27 10.37 -14.48 -8.23
C LYS A 27 9.86 -15.91 -8.46
N LYS A 28 9.88 -16.76 -7.43
CA LYS A 28 9.37 -18.13 -7.49
C LYS A 28 7.87 -18.19 -7.80
N LEU A 29 7.10 -17.24 -7.28
CA LEU A 29 5.66 -17.09 -7.55
C LEU A 29 5.35 -16.47 -8.93
N GLY A 30 6.38 -16.03 -9.68
CA GLY A 30 6.23 -15.49 -11.02
C GLY A 30 6.00 -13.97 -11.09
N TYR A 31 6.21 -13.24 -9.99
CA TYR A 31 6.20 -11.78 -10.01
C TYR A 31 7.39 -11.25 -10.79
N LYS A 32 7.16 -10.19 -11.57
CA LYS A 32 8.22 -9.49 -12.31
C LYS A 32 8.91 -8.42 -11.45
N GLY A 33 8.23 -7.94 -10.43
CA GLY A 33 8.79 -7.01 -9.46
C GLY A 33 7.92 -6.87 -8.21
N ILE A 34 8.51 -6.29 -7.17
CA ILE A 34 7.83 -6.00 -5.90
C ILE A 34 8.21 -4.60 -5.39
N CYS A 35 7.31 -3.96 -4.66
CA CYS A 35 7.60 -2.74 -3.92
C CYS A 35 7.74 -3.08 -2.43
N PHE A 36 8.93 -2.87 -1.88
CA PHE A 36 9.11 -2.94 -0.43
C PHE A 36 8.56 -1.69 0.20
N THR A 37 7.61 -1.88 1.11
CA THR A 37 6.95 -0.80 1.82
C THR A 37 7.52 -0.70 3.22
N ALA A 38 8.08 0.47 3.53
CA ALA A 38 8.60 0.79 4.85
C ALA A 38 7.75 1.87 5.52
N TYR A 39 7.89 2.00 6.84
CA TYR A 39 7.43 3.21 7.53
C TYR A 39 8.47 4.33 7.42
N PRO A 40 8.12 5.58 7.76
CA PRO A 40 9.10 6.66 7.76
C PRO A 40 10.34 6.33 8.60
N LEU A 41 11.48 6.18 7.93
CA LEU A 41 12.77 5.87 8.53
C LEU A 41 13.60 7.13 8.82
N SER A 42 14.66 6.97 9.62
CA SER A 42 15.75 7.95 9.67
C SER A 42 16.55 7.94 8.37
N LYS A 43 17.34 9.00 8.12
CA LYS A 43 18.20 9.08 6.92
C LYS A 43 19.22 7.93 6.85
N ASN A 44 19.72 7.48 8.00
CA ASN A 44 20.70 6.40 8.06
C ASN A 44 20.07 5.07 7.66
N GLU A 45 18.94 4.73 8.27
CA GLU A 45 18.17 3.51 7.95
C GLU A 45 17.70 3.50 6.50
N GLU A 46 17.27 4.65 5.97
CA GLU A 46 16.92 4.81 4.55
C GLU A 46 18.10 4.51 3.63
N GLY A 47 19.32 4.95 3.98
CA GLY A 47 20.55 4.63 3.24
C GLY A 47 20.87 3.14 3.24
N ILE A 48 20.73 2.48 4.40
CA ILE A 48 20.93 1.03 4.55
C ILE A 48 19.91 0.26 3.69
N LEU A 49 18.63 0.62 3.78
CA LEU A 49 17.56 -0.02 3.01
C LEU A 49 17.79 0.12 1.50
N LYS A 50 18.17 1.32 1.02
CA LYS A 50 18.46 1.55 -0.40
C LYS A 50 19.64 0.70 -0.89
N ALA A 51 20.72 0.62 -0.11
CA ALA A 51 21.86 -0.23 -0.45
C ALA A 51 21.48 -1.72 -0.49
N GLU A 52 20.66 -2.17 0.46
CA GLU A 52 20.18 -3.55 0.53
C GLU A 52 19.25 -3.90 -0.64
N ILE A 53 18.34 -3.00 -1.02
CA ILE A 53 17.49 -3.15 -2.21
C ILE A 53 18.34 -3.38 -3.47
N GLU A 54 19.37 -2.56 -3.68
CA GLU A 54 20.25 -2.70 -4.84
C GLU A 54 21.05 -4.01 -4.83
N ARG A 55 21.50 -4.46 -3.65
CA ARG A 55 22.16 -5.76 -3.47
C ARG A 55 21.22 -6.90 -3.86
N VAL A 56 20.01 -6.93 -3.29
CA VAL A 56 19.02 -7.99 -3.52
C VAL A 56 18.52 -7.99 -4.96
N LYS A 57 18.30 -6.81 -5.56
CA LYS A 57 17.91 -6.67 -6.98
C LYS A 57 18.89 -7.39 -7.90
N LYS A 58 20.20 -7.23 -7.67
CA LYS A 58 21.25 -7.90 -8.44
C LYS A 58 21.35 -9.39 -8.15
N ALA A 59 21.28 -9.78 -6.88
CA ALA A 59 21.42 -11.17 -6.46
C ALA A 59 20.24 -12.05 -6.95
N VAL A 60 19.01 -11.55 -6.79
CA VAL A 60 17.79 -12.30 -7.12
C VAL A 60 17.38 -12.10 -8.58
N GLY A 61 17.66 -10.94 -9.18
CA GLY A 61 17.28 -10.62 -10.56
C GLY A 61 15.78 -10.39 -10.74
N ILE A 62 15.17 -9.62 -9.84
CA ILE A 62 13.78 -9.17 -9.87
C ILE A 62 13.75 -7.65 -9.70
N GLU A 63 12.77 -6.95 -10.31
CA GLU A 63 12.64 -5.51 -10.08
C GLU A 63 12.15 -5.23 -8.65
N ILE A 64 12.76 -4.26 -7.99
CA ILE A 64 12.43 -3.88 -6.63
C ILE A 64 12.30 -2.36 -6.58
N TRP A 65 11.18 -1.89 -6.04
CA TRP A 65 10.91 -0.47 -5.76
C TRP A 65 10.87 -0.22 -4.26
N LEU A 66 11.12 1.03 -3.88
CA LEU A 66 11.01 1.51 -2.50
C LEU A 66 9.72 2.33 -2.34
N GLY A 67 8.85 1.86 -1.46
CA GLY A 67 7.65 2.54 -1.04
C GLY A 67 7.68 2.94 0.44
N TYR A 68 6.91 3.97 0.77
CA TYR A 68 6.65 4.33 2.16
C TYR A 68 5.15 4.34 2.45
N GLU A 69 4.74 3.78 3.58
CA GLU A 69 3.38 3.86 4.09
C GLU A 69 3.26 4.91 5.20
N ALA A 70 2.43 5.92 4.99
CA ALA A 70 2.07 6.89 6.01
C ALA A 70 0.93 6.36 6.88
N ARG A 71 1.09 6.35 8.21
CA ARG A 71 0.05 5.88 9.15
C ARG A 71 -0.78 6.99 9.76
N ASN A 72 -0.37 8.23 9.57
CA ASN A 72 -1.05 9.41 10.10
C ASN A 72 -0.75 10.65 9.25
N LEU A 73 -1.50 11.73 9.48
CA LEU A 73 -1.40 12.97 8.72
C LEU A 73 -0.01 13.63 8.81
N ARG A 74 0.71 13.47 9.93
CA ARG A 74 2.04 14.05 10.10
C ARG A 74 3.06 13.32 9.22
N GLU A 75 3.05 11.99 9.24
CA GLU A 75 3.87 11.15 8.38
C GLU A 75 3.56 11.41 6.90
N LEU A 76 2.28 11.46 6.53
CA LEU A 76 1.84 11.75 5.16
C LEU A 76 2.39 13.09 4.67
N LYS A 77 2.21 14.17 5.44
CA LYS A 77 2.75 15.49 5.08
C LYS A 77 4.28 15.49 4.96
N LYS A 78 4.98 14.73 5.80
CA LYS A 78 6.45 14.61 5.73
C LYS A 78 6.87 13.90 4.45
N LEU A 79 6.26 12.74 4.15
CA LEU A 79 6.57 11.94 2.97
C LEU A 79 6.21 12.66 1.67
N ALA A 80 5.04 13.32 1.61
CA ALA A 80 4.62 14.10 0.45
C ALA A 80 5.62 15.20 0.07
N LYS A 81 6.22 15.90 1.06
CA LYS A 81 7.26 16.92 0.80
C LYS A 81 8.52 16.36 0.14
N ARG A 82 8.81 15.07 0.32
CA ARG A 82 9.95 14.36 -0.27
C ARG A 82 9.52 13.28 -1.26
N ARG A 83 8.35 13.43 -1.89
CA ARG A 83 7.77 12.43 -2.79
C ARG A 83 8.72 11.95 -3.90
N ARG A 84 9.69 12.79 -4.30
CA ARG A 84 10.68 12.49 -5.35
C ARG A 84 11.86 11.62 -4.88
N GLU A 85 11.96 11.31 -3.60
CA GLU A 85 13.10 10.56 -3.02
C GLU A 85 12.89 9.02 -3.01
N PHE A 86 11.69 8.56 -3.39
CA PHE A 86 11.27 7.16 -3.37
C PHE A 86 10.19 6.92 -4.44
N ASP A 87 9.85 5.65 -4.69
CA ASP A 87 9.04 5.28 -5.85
C ASP A 87 7.54 5.41 -5.59
N VAL A 88 7.05 4.94 -4.43
CA VAL A 88 5.61 4.79 -4.15
C VAL A 88 5.23 5.33 -2.77
N LEU A 89 4.19 6.15 -2.70
CA LEU A 89 3.58 6.62 -1.46
C LEU A 89 2.25 5.92 -1.20
N LEU A 90 2.23 5.12 -0.14
CA LEU A 90 1.04 4.45 0.38
C LEU A 90 0.53 5.21 1.62
N VAL A 91 -0.77 5.11 1.89
CA VAL A 91 -1.37 5.59 3.13
C VAL A 91 -2.17 4.48 3.77
N ARG A 92 -1.86 4.17 5.04
CA ARG A 92 -2.60 3.21 5.84
C ARG A 92 -3.96 3.75 6.20
N GLY A 93 -5.00 3.12 5.67
CA GLY A 93 -6.38 3.50 5.92
C GLY A 93 -6.90 3.11 7.30
N GLY A 94 -8.20 3.31 7.49
CA GLY A 94 -8.94 3.00 8.72
C GLY A 94 -9.39 4.24 9.49
N ASP A 95 -8.62 5.33 9.45
CA ASP A 95 -9.07 6.64 9.93
C ASP A 95 -9.78 7.41 8.80
N ILE A 96 -11.01 7.85 9.05
CA ILE A 96 -11.86 8.49 8.03
C ILE A 96 -11.27 9.81 7.52
N ARG A 97 -10.58 10.56 8.38
CA ARG A 97 -9.96 11.83 8.00
C ARG A 97 -8.72 11.57 7.16
N LEU A 98 -7.90 10.61 7.55
CA LEU A 98 -6.71 10.21 6.80
C LEU A 98 -7.08 9.63 5.43
N ASN A 99 -8.06 8.74 5.35
CA ASN A 99 -8.59 8.20 4.09
C ASN A 99 -8.98 9.34 3.13
N ARG A 100 -9.71 10.33 3.65
CA ARG A 100 -10.18 11.46 2.85
C ARG A 100 -9.01 12.29 2.32
N VAL A 101 -8.06 12.65 3.18
CA VAL A 101 -6.88 13.42 2.80
C VAL A 101 -6.02 12.65 1.80
N ALA A 102 -5.87 11.34 1.98
CA ALA A 102 -5.13 10.48 1.05
C ALA A 102 -5.73 10.53 -0.36
N CYS A 103 -7.05 10.42 -0.50
CA CYS A 103 -7.71 10.54 -1.80
C CYS A 103 -7.63 11.95 -2.42
N GLU A 104 -7.46 13.00 -1.61
CA GLU A 104 -7.40 14.39 -2.06
C GLU A 104 -5.99 14.81 -2.51
N MET A 105 -4.94 14.15 -2.01
CA MET A 105 -3.54 14.48 -2.29
C MET A 105 -3.02 13.75 -3.54
N PRO A 106 -2.59 14.47 -4.60
CA PRO A 106 -2.03 13.86 -5.81
C PRO A 106 -0.66 13.22 -5.63
N GLU A 107 0.04 13.49 -4.51
CA GLU A 107 1.30 12.84 -4.18
C GLU A 107 1.12 11.38 -3.72
N VAL A 108 -0.08 11.02 -3.29
CA VAL A 108 -0.40 9.65 -2.84
C VAL A 108 -0.68 8.77 -4.05
N ASP A 109 -0.04 7.61 -4.10
CA ASP A 109 -0.26 6.64 -5.16
C ASP A 109 -1.34 5.63 -4.76
N ILE A 110 -1.34 5.17 -3.50
CA ILE A 110 -2.20 4.08 -3.03
C ILE A 110 -2.79 4.40 -1.64
N LEU A 111 -4.10 4.23 -1.48
CA LEU A 111 -4.76 4.14 -0.18
C LEU A 111 -4.96 2.65 0.17
N THR A 112 -4.29 2.19 1.22
CA THR A 112 -4.33 0.80 1.69
C THR A 112 -5.44 0.62 2.72
N HIS A 113 -6.13 -0.53 2.69
CA HIS A 113 -7.19 -0.92 3.64
C HIS A 113 -8.10 0.22 4.19
N PRO A 114 -8.85 0.94 3.36
CA PRO A 114 -9.70 2.04 3.85
C PRO A 114 -10.68 1.60 4.96
N GLU A 115 -11.13 0.35 4.94
CA GLU A 115 -12.03 -0.27 5.93
C GLU A 115 -11.34 -0.84 7.20
N PHE A 116 -10.01 -0.72 7.33
CA PHE A 116 -9.25 -1.33 8.42
C PHE A 116 -9.79 -0.95 9.81
N GLN A 117 -10.15 -1.95 10.62
CA GLN A 117 -10.73 -1.78 11.96
C GLN A 117 -12.00 -0.91 12.00
N ARG A 118 -12.72 -0.78 10.87
CA ARG A 118 -13.98 -0.03 10.77
C ARG A 118 -15.19 -0.95 10.67
N GLN A 119 -16.35 -0.41 11.05
CA GLN A 119 -17.66 -1.03 10.82
C GLN A 119 -18.28 -0.61 9.48
N ASP A 120 -17.67 0.36 8.80
CA ASP A 120 -18.07 0.90 7.51
C ASP A 120 -16.91 0.78 6.49
N PRO A 121 -17.14 1.02 5.19
CA PRO A 121 -16.11 0.85 4.15
C PRO A 121 -14.94 1.84 4.22
N GLY A 122 -14.99 2.87 5.07
CA GLY A 122 -13.97 3.91 5.17
C GLY A 122 -13.92 4.89 4.01
N LEU A 123 -14.69 4.67 2.94
CA LEU A 123 -14.83 5.58 1.82
C LEU A 123 -16.30 5.77 1.45
N ASP A 124 -16.65 7.02 1.15
CA ASP A 124 -17.91 7.37 0.52
C ASP A 124 -17.70 7.69 -0.97
N HIS A 125 -18.78 8.03 -1.65
CA HIS A 125 -18.74 8.40 -3.06
C HIS A 125 -17.88 9.64 -3.33
N VAL A 126 -17.68 10.53 -2.35
CA VAL A 126 -16.91 11.75 -2.54
C VAL A 126 -15.41 11.44 -2.44
N GLY A 127 -15.00 10.62 -1.46
CA GLY A 127 -13.62 10.13 -1.34
C GLY A 127 -13.18 9.37 -2.59
N ILE A 128 -14.04 8.48 -3.10
CA ILE A 128 -13.75 7.73 -4.33
C ILE A 128 -13.65 8.65 -5.55
N LYS A 129 -14.50 9.69 -5.67
CA LYS A 129 -14.38 10.67 -6.76
C LYS A 129 -13.06 11.45 -6.70
N LEU A 130 -12.60 11.79 -5.50
CA LEU A 130 -11.29 12.42 -5.31
C LEU A 130 -10.16 11.47 -5.72
N ALA A 131 -10.23 10.22 -5.30
CA ALA A 131 -9.27 9.19 -5.71
C ALA A 131 -9.22 9.05 -7.24
N ALA A 132 -10.37 9.02 -7.91
CA ALA A 132 -10.44 8.99 -9.37
C ALA A 132 -9.83 10.25 -10.01
N LYS A 133 -10.12 11.44 -9.47
CA LYS A 133 -9.59 12.72 -9.96
C LYS A 133 -8.05 12.79 -9.84
N ASN A 134 -7.53 12.36 -8.69
CA ASN A 134 -6.11 12.44 -8.36
C ASN A 134 -5.31 11.18 -8.74
N ARG A 135 -5.98 10.17 -9.29
CA ARG A 135 -5.40 8.87 -9.66
C ARG A 135 -4.81 8.09 -8.48
N VAL A 136 -5.37 8.28 -7.29
CA VAL A 136 -5.05 7.47 -6.11
C VAL A 136 -5.72 6.11 -6.27
N ALA A 137 -4.92 5.05 -6.26
CA ALA A 137 -5.43 3.69 -6.31
C ALA A 137 -6.03 3.27 -4.95
N ILE A 138 -7.16 2.58 -5.00
CA ILE A 138 -7.75 1.94 -3.82
C ILE A 138 -7.27 0.50 -3.78
N GLU A 139 -6.57 0.11 -2.72
CA GLU A 139 -6.11 -1.26 -2.54
C GLU A 139 -7.23 -2.18 -2.02
N ILE A 140 -7.30 -3.38 -2.59
CA ILE A 140 -8.12 -4.49 -2.08
C ILE A 140 -7.20 -5.50 -1.41
N ASN A 141 -6.96 -5.32 -0.12
CA ASN A 141 -5.98 -6.14 0.58
C ASN A 141 -6.60 -7.40 1.19
N PHE A 142 -5.95 -8.54 0.97
CA PHE A 142 -6.44 -9.84 1.45
C PHE A 142 -6.06 -10.17 2.90
N ARG A 143 -5.10 -9.48 3.51
CA ARG A 143 -4.56 -9.83 4.84
C ARG A 143 -5.67 -9.96 5.88
N GLU A 144 -6.53 -8.96 5.98
CA GLU A 144 -7.60 -8.93 6.98
C GLU A 144 -8.66 -10.01 6.74
N ILE A 145 -8.88 -10.41 5.47
CA ILE A 145 -9.78 -11.52 5.14
C ILE A 145 -9.18 -12.85 5.63
N LEU A 146 -7.88 -13.06 5.42
CA LEU A 146 -7.17 -14.28 5.79
C LEU A 146 -7.16 -14.51 7.30
N PHE A 147 -6.92 -13.45 8.08
CA PHE A 147 -6.80 -13.55 9.55
C PHE A 147 -8.13 -13.40 10.32
N SER A 148 -9.20 -12.89 9.70
CA SER A 148 -10.51 -12.79 10.35
C SER A 148 -11.36 -14.04 10.14
N THR A 149 -12.41 -14.24 10.95
CA THR A 149 -13.38 -15.34 10.77
C THR A 149 -14.83 -14.89 11.00
N LYS A 150 -15.79 -15.74 10.61
CA LYS A 150 -17.23 -15.59 10.89
C LYS A 150 -17.76 -14.19 10.51
N ARG A 151 -18.45 -13.53 11.45
CA ARG A 151 -19.08 -12.21 11.25
C ARG A 151 -18.06 -11.14 10.86
N THR A 152 -16.87 -11.15 11.45
CA THR A 152 -15.82 -10.17 11.15
C THR A 152 -15.38 -10.27 9.69
N ARG A 153 -15.11 -11.49 9.20
CA ARG A 153 -14.75 -11.73 7.80
C ARG A 153 -15.86 -11.29 6.85
N SER A 154 -17.12 -11.61 7.18
CA SER A 154 -18.27 -11.18 6.38
C SER A 154 -18.41 -9.65 6.30
N LEU A 155 -18.11 -8.94 7.38
CA LEU A 155 -18.14 -7.48 7.42
C LEU A 155 -17.03 -6.86 6.56
N ILE A 156 -15.81 -7.37 6.68
CA ILE A 156 -14.65 -6.93 5.87
C ILE A 156 -14.97 -7.13 4.38
N LEU A 157 -15.46 -8.31 3.99
CA LEU A 157 -15.83 -8.59 2.61
C LEU A 157 -16.95 -7.67 2.09
N LYS A 158 -17.97 -7.38 2.92
CA LYS A 158 -19.04 -6.43 2.57
C LYS A 158 -18.45 -5.03 2.29
N ASN A 159 -17.55 -4.56 3.15
CA ASN A 159 -16.94 -3.24 3.04
C ASN A 159 -16.04 -3.14 1.79
N ILE A 160 -15.19 -4.14 1.56
CA ILE A 160 -14.38 -4.28 0.35
C ILE A 160 -15.27 -4.28 -0.90
N ALA A 161 -16.34 -5.07 -0.92
CA ALA A 161 -17.27 -5.13 -2.06
C ALA A 161 -17.91 -3.77 -2.36
N GLN A 162 -18.26 -2.99 -1.32
CA GLN A 162 -18.78 -1.65 -1.48
C GLN A 162 -17.73 -0.69 -2.07
N ASN A 163 -16.48 -0.76 -1.61
CA ASN A 163 -15.37 0.03 -2.14
C ASN A 163 -15.12 -0.29 -3.62
N ILE A 164 -15.07 -1.58 -3.99
CA ILE A 164 -14.93 -2.03 -5.39
C ILE A 164 -16.08 -1.48 -6.25
N ARG A 165 -17.32 -1.56 -5.78
CA ARG A 165 -18.50 -1.07 -6.52
C ARG A 165 -18.40 0.43 -6.79
N LEU A 166 -18.04 1.22 -5.78
CA LEU A 166 -17.90 2.67 -5.94
C LEU A 166 -16.71 3.02 -6.84
N ALA A 167 -15.56 2.38 -6.64
CA ALA A 167 -14.36 2.60 -7.44
C ALA A 167 -14.62 2.30 -8.93
N LYS A 168 -15.29 1.19 -9.24
CA LYS A 168 -15.74 0.88 -10.62
C LYS A 168 -16.70 1.93 -11.17
N LYS A 169 -17.68 2.37 -10.37
CA LYS A 169 -18.68 3.38 -10.79
C LYS A 169 -18.04 4.72 -11.15
N TYR A 170 -17.06 5.17 -10.35
CA TYR A 170 -16.41 6.47 -10.53
C TYR A 170 -15.06 6.41 -11.22
N LYS A 171 -14.65 5.21 -11.68
CA LYS A 171 -13.39 4.95 -12.38
C LYS A 171 -12.15 5.31 -11.57
N ALA A 172 -12.20 5.10 -10.25
CA ALA A 172 -11.00 5.16 -9.42
C ALA A 172 -10.12 3.92 -9.71
N PRO A 173 -8.79 4.07 -9.81
CA PRO A 173 -7.90 2.92 -9.98
C PRO A 173 -8.04 1.96 -8.80
N ILE A 174 -7.89 0.66 -9.08
CA ILE A 174 -7.92 -0.40 -8.07
C ILE A 174 -6.65 -1.22 -8.24
N ILE A 175 -6.01 -1.56 -7.13
CA ILE A 175 -4.98 -2.58 -7.05
C ILE A 175 -5.41 -3.65 -6.04
N VAL A 176 -4.80 -4.82 -6.11
CA VAL A 176 -5.13 -5.99 -5.30
C VAL A 176 -3.86 -6.52 -4.68
#